data_AF-A0A6B1ETR8-F1
#
_entry.id   AF-A0A6B1ETR8-F1
#
_cell.length_a   1.000
_cell.length_b   1.000
_cell.length_c   1.000
_cell.angle_alpha   90.00
_cell.angle_beta   90.00
_cell.angle_gamma   90.00
#
_symmetry.space_group_name_H-M   'P 1'
#
loop_
_entity.id
_entity.type
_entity.pdbx_description
1 polymer ?
#
loop_
_entity_poly.entity_id
_entity_poly.type
_entity_poly.pdbx_seq_one_letter_code
_entity_poly.pdbx_strand_id
1 'polypeptide(L)'
;MITELRAQNFKSWQDTGPLQFAPLTGFFGANSSGKTSILQVLLMLMQTVESPDRNRVLHFGDDRSLVEFGTFQDLLYTHKTDLTLALDVSWKLSKPSSVIRVPFRFRFSNLTFHTEIREENNRILVERFHYATDRNAFGMKRVIKNKKSGRNQYELIHGDFQAIRNPGRPWNLPPPVKCYGFPDEVSGYYQNLGFLSDFVLAFENLCSDITYLGPLREYPRRSYIWSGERPQDVGLSGEEAIPALLAARAEGLTSPRLVNVNRSHKPIEHRILEWLQEMELIDSFSLEPIAENRKDYEFRVKKSPN
;
A
#
# COMPACT_ATOMS: atom_id res chain seq x y z
N MET A 1 3.44 5.63 8.31
CA MET A 1 2.12 6.30 8.28
C MET A 1 2.07 7.30 7.15
N ILE A 2 1.09 7.17 6.24
CA ILE A 2 0.86 8.13 5.14
C ILE A 2 0.43 9.48 5.73
N THR A 3 1.01 10.55 5.21
CA THR A 3 0.76 11.93 5.65
C THR A 3 0.19 12.80 4.54
N GLU A 4 0.45 12.46 3.28
CA GLU A 4 -0.07 13.21 2.13
C GLU A 4 -0.27 12.29 0.93
N LEU A 5 -1.31 12.57 0.15
CA LEU A 5 -1.60 11.96 -1.15
C LEU A 5 -1.94 13.05 -2.16
N ARG A 6 -1.42 12.95 -3.39
CA ARG A 6 -1.91 13.73 -4.53
C ARG A 6 -2.05 12.83 -5.73
N ALA A 7 -3.13 13.03 -6.47
CA ALA A 7 -3.34 12.39 -7.76
C ALA A 7 -3.72 13.42 -8.81
N GLN A 8 -3.06 13.36 -9.97
CA GLN A 8 -3.34 14.23 -11.11
C GLN A 8 -3.73 13.38 -12.30
N ASN A 9 -4.74 13.84 -13.02
CA ASN A 9 -5.35 13.16 -14.16
C ASN A 9 -5.87 11.74 -13.83
N PHE A 10 -6.51 11.57 -12.67
CA PHE A 10 -7.02 10.29 -12.17
C PHE A 10 -8.54 10.31 -11.99
N LYS A 11 -9.27 9.49 -12.74
CA LYS A 11 -10.74 9.36 -12.73
C LYS A 11 -11.44 10.72 -12.83
N SER A 12 -12.20 11.12 -11.80
CA SER A 12 -12.90 12.40 -11.76
C SER A 12 -12.01 13.59 -11.38
N TRP A 13 -10.75 13.34 -11.02
CA TRP A 13 -9.82 14.35 -10.52
C TRP A 13 -8.81 14.75 -11.59
N GLN A 14 -8.91 16.00 -12.05
CA GLN A 14 -7.82 16.61 -12.82
C GLN A 14 -6.59 16.81 -11.94
N ASP A 15 -6.81 17.29 -10.72
CA ASP A 15 -5.82 17.41 -9.65
C ASP A 15 -6.57 17.39 -8.31
N THR A 16 -6.19 16.50 -7.40
CA THR A 16 -6.74 16.50 -6.04
C THR A 16 -6.21 17.65 -5.19
N GLY A 17 -5.10 18.26 -5.61
CA GLY A 17 -4.20 19.00 -4.72
C GLY A 17 -3.55 18.05 -3.68
N PRO A 18 -2.69 18.58 -2.81
CA PRO A 18 -2.13 17.81 -1.71
C PRO A 18 -3.20 17.53 -0.64
N LEU A 19 -3.60 16.26 -0.51
CA LEU A 19 -4.54 15.80 0.51
C LEU A 19 -3.75 15.36 1.75
N GLN A 20 -3.81 16.15 2.83
CA GLN A 20 -3.15 15.82 4.09
C GLN A 20 -3.93 14.75 4.87
N PHE A 21 -3.23 13.75 5.39
CA PHE A 21 -3.79 12.70 6.25
C PHE A 21 -3.36 12.88 7.71
N ALA A 22 -4.36 12.89 8.58
CA ALA A 22 -4.21 12.79 10.03
C ALA A 22 -4.49 11.34 10.49
N PRO A 23 -4.16 10.96 11.76
CA PRO A 23 -4.41 9.61 12.29
C PRO A 23 -5.84 9.10 12.09
N LEU A 24 -6.80 10.02 12.07
CA LEU A 24 -8.16 9.77 11.61
C LEU A 24 -8.51 10.82 10.56
N THR A 25 -8.81 10.36 9.34
CA THR A 25 -9.19 11.22 8.21
C THR A 25 -10.53 10.75 7.66
N GLY A 26 -11.50 11.67 7.53
CA GLY A 26 -12.82 11.39 6.97
C GLY A 26 -13.04 12.16 5.66
N PHE A 27 -13.56 11.48 4.64
CA PHE A 27 -13.92 12.10 3.36
C PHE A 27 -15.44 12.27 3.27
N PHE A 28 -15.90 13.52 3.12
CA PHE A 28 -17.31 13.87 3.03
C PHE A 28 -17.63 14.58 1.71
N GLY A 29 -18.89 14.47 1.25
CA GLY A 29 -19.34 15.09 0.01
C GLY A 29 -20.46 14.31 -0.67
N ALA A 30 -21.07 14.88 -1.70
CA ALA A 30 -22.17 14.28 -2.45
C ALA A 30 -21.80 12.93 -3.09
N ASN A 31 -22.79 12.08 -3.37
CA ASN A 31 -22.54 10.82 -4.08
C ASN A 31 -21.86 11.10 -5.43
N SER A 32 -20.96 10.21 -5.84
CA SER A 32 -20.18 10.33 -7.07
C SER A 32 -19.24 11.56 -7.15
N SER A 33 -18.95 12.22 -6.03
CA SER A 33 -17.98 13.34 -5.98
C SER A 33 -16.50 12.90 -6.02
N GLY A 34 -16.20 11.63 -6.30
CA GLY A 34 -14.82 11.12 -6.38
C GLY A 34 -14.15 10.72 -5.06
N LYS A 35 -14.88 10.62 -3.94
CA LYS A 35 -14.32 10.21 -2.62
C LYS A 35 -13.65 8.84 -2.67
N THR A 36 -14.34 7.84 -3.23
CA THR A 36 -13.82 6.48 -3.37
C THR A 36 -12.57 6.43 -4.26
N SER A 37 -12.49 7.32 -5.25
CA SER A 37 -11.33 7.40 -6.15
C SER A 37 -10.04 7.75 -5.41
N ILE A 38 -10.10 8.54 -4.33
CA ILE A 38 -8.93 8.85 -3.50
C ILE A 38 -8.35 7.57 -2.89
N LEU A 39 -9.21 6.73 -2.30
CA LEU A 39 -8.79 5.46 -1.70
C LEU A 39 -8.28 4.49 -2.77
N GLN A 40 -8.91 4.47 -3.94
CA GLN A 40 -8.52 3.63 -5.07
C GLN A 40 -7.08 3.87 -5.55
N VAL A 41 -6.52 5.08 -5.39
CA VAL A 41 -5.10 5.32 -5.69
C VAL A 41 -4.20 4.44 -4.83
N LEU A 42 -4.46 4.37 -3.52
CA LEU A 42 -3.69 3.54 -2.60
C LEU A 42 -3.84 2.05 -2.91
N LEU A 43 -5.07 1.61 -3.19
CA LEU A 43 -5.36 0.21 -3.53
C LEU A 43 -4.66 -0.21 -4.83
N MET A 44 -4.61 0.67 -5.83
CA MET A 44 -3.87 0.44 -7.07
C MET A 44 -2.36 0.27 -6.84
N LEU A 45 -1.77 1.13 -5.99
CA LEU A 45 -0.34 1.01 -5.66
C LEU A 45 -0.07 -0.29 -4.90
N MET A 46 -0.95 -0.64 -3.96
CA MET A 46 -0.88 -1.88 -3.18
C MET A 46 -0.91 -3.12 -4.07
N GLN A 47 -1.95 -3.30 -4.91
CA GLN A 47 -2.04 -4.45 -5.83
C GLN A 47 -0.93 -4.44 -6.90
N THR A 48 -0.34 -3.27 -7.21
CA THR A 48 0.84 -3.16 -8.08
C THR A 48 2.08 -3.71 -7.38
N VAL A 49 2.30 -3.38 -6.11
CA VAL A 49 3.39 -3.93 -5.28
C VAL A 49 3.26 -5.45 -5.16
N GLU A 50 2.06 -5.95 -4.89
CA GLU A 50 1.79 -7.39 -4.72
C GLU A 50 1.89 -8.21 -6.00
N SER A 51 1.71 -7.58 -7.17
CA SER A 51 1.80 -8.26 -8.46
C SER A 51 3.17 -8.95 -8.65
N PRO A 52 3.22 -10.25 -8.98
CA PRO A 52 4.48 -10.96 -9.23
C PRO A 52 5.14 -10.53 -10.54
N ASP A 53 4.37 -9.93 -11.46
CA ASP A 53 4.89 -9.41 -12.73
C ASP A 53 5.67 -8.10 -12.52
N ARG A 54 7.00 -8.18 -12.62
CA ARG A 54 7.93 -7.03 -12.52
C ARG A 54 7.83 -6.05 -13.69
N ASN A 55 7.29 -6.47 -14.83
CA ASN A 55 7.19 -5.63 -16.04
C ASN A 55 5.87 -4.86 -16.12
N ARG A 56 4.92 -5.17 -15.23
CA ARG A 56 3.62 -4.50 -15.13
C ARG A 56 3.77 -3.14 -14.45
N VAL A 57 3.71 -2.05 -15.22
CA VAL A 57 3.87 -0.67 -14.70
C VAL A 57 2.87 -0.38 -13.59
N LEU A 58 1.59 -0.66 -13.82
CA LEU A 58 0.51 -0.60 -12.85
C LEU A 58 -0.37 -1.85 -12.99
N HIS A 59 -0.89 -2.34 -11.88
CA HIS A 59 -1.88 -3.40 -11.86
C HIS A 59 -3.28 -2.79 -11.74
N PHE A 60 -4.07 -2.95 -12.80
CA PHE A 60 -5.43 -2.41 -12.88
C PHE A 60 -6.53 -3.31 -12.34
N GLY A 61 -6.20 -4.52 -11.91
CA GLY A 61 -7.15 -5.46 -11.33
C GLY A 61 -7.34 -6.73 -12.15
N ASP A 62 -7.81 -7.73 -11.45
CA ASP A 62 -8.25 -9.06 -11.89
C ASP A 62 -9.26 -9.59 -10.84
N ASP A 63 -9.78 -10.79 -11.05
CA ASP A 63 -10.81 -11.43 -10.19
C ASP A 63 -10.42 -11.53 -8.70
N ARG A 64 -9.14 -11.31 -8.36
CA ARG A 64 -8.62 -11.41 -6.99
C ARG A 64 -8.13 -10.07 -6.44
N SER A 65 -8.22 -9.01 -7.22
CA SER A 65 -7.73 -7.69 -6.85
C SER A 65 -8.77 -6.92 -6.02
N LEU A 66 -8.29 -6.03 -5.16
CA LEU A 66 -9.18 -5.20 -4.33
C LEU A 66 -10.05 -4.25 -5.15
N VAL A 67 -9.52 -3.78 -6.29
CA VAL A 67 -10.21 -2.88 -7.21
C VAL A 67 -9.84 -3.20 -8.66
N GLU A 68 -10.81 -2.95 -9.54
CA GLU A 68 -10.67 -3.05 -10.98
C GLU A 68 -10.87 -1.69 -11.64
N PHE A 69 -9.95 -1.33 -12.53
CA PHE A 69 -9.92 -0.04 -13.24
C PHE A 69 -10.21 -0.17 -14.73
N GLY A 70 -10.26 -1.39 -15.29
CA GLY A 70 -10.31 -1.58 -16.73
C GLY A 70 -8.97 -1.26 -17.39
N THR A 71 -8.98 -0.37 -18.38
CA THR A 71 -7.80 0.06 -19.14
C THR A 71 -7.14 1.30 -18.53
N PHE A 72 -5.95 1.66 -19.02
CA PHE A 72 -5.32 2.94 -18.62
C PHE A 72 -6.18 4.14 -19.00
N GLN A 73 -6.86 4.08 -20.16
CA GLN A 73 -7.80 5.12 -20.58
C GLN A 73 -8.96 5.30 -19.59
N ASP A 74 -9.50 4.21 -19.05
CA ASP A 74 -10.60 4.25 -18.07
C ASP A 74 -10.18 4.93 -16.75
N LEU A 75 -8.89 4.87 -16.44
CA LEU A 75 -8.29 5.48 -15.26
C LEU A 75 -7.99 6.97 -15.42
N LEU A 76 -7.74 7.46 -16.64
CA LEU A 76 -7.35 8.84 -16.88
C LEU A 76 -8.53 9.82 -16.77
N TYR A 77 -8.23 11.03 -16.30
CA TYR A 77 -9.21 12.10 -16.25
C TYR A 77 -9.83 12.36 -17.62
N THR A 78 -11.17 12.33 -17.68
CA THR A 78 -11.95 12.48 -18.92
C THR A 78 -11.59 11.47 -20.04
N HIS A 79 -10.96 10.34 -19.70
CA HIS A 79 -10.57 9.29 -20.64
C HIS A 79 -9.64 9.75 -21.78
N LYS A 80 -8.84 10.79 -21.50
CA LYS A 80 -7.93 11.40 -22.48
C LYS A 80 -6.54 10.76 -22.41
N THR A 81 -6.18 10.00 -23.44
CA THR A 81 -4.94 9.19 -23.50
C THR A 81 -3.67 10.02 -23.66
N ASP A 82 -3.76 11.31 -24.00
CA ASP A 82 -2.63 12.23 -24.07
C ASP A 82 -2.20 12.77 -22.69
N LEU A 83 -2.99 12.51 -21.65
CA LEU A 83 -2.67 12.90 -20.28
C LEU A 83 -1.60 11.99 -19.65
N THR A 84 -0.79 12.60 -18.79
CA THR A 84 0.12 11.88 -17.90
C THR A 84 -0.57 11.73 -16.54
N LEU A 85 -0.72 10.50 -16.08
CA LEU A 85 -1.08 10.20 -14.70
C LEU A 85 0.09 10.56 -13.80
N ALA A 86 -0.12 11.39 -12.78
CA ALA A 86 0.91 11.66 -11.77
C ALA A 86 0.37 11.36 -10.37
N LEU A 87 1.17 10.65 -9.57
CA LEU A 87 0.82 10.27 -8.20
C LEU A 87 1.95 10.66 -7.25
N ASP A 88 1.59 11.26 -6.12
CA ASP A 88 2.49 11.56 -5.02
C ASP A 88 1.97 10.91 -3.73
N VAL A 89 2.84 10.21 -3.01
CA VAL A 89 2.53 9.64 -1.69
C VAL A 89 3.66 10.01 -0.74
N SER A 90 3.33 10.73 0.34
CA SER A 90 4.28 11.06 1.41
C SER A 90 3.94 10.31 2.68
N TRP A 91 4.96 9.80 3.38
CA TRP A 91 4.77 9.08 4.63
C TRP A 91 5.91 9.26 5.62
N LYS A 92 5.57 9.08 6.90
CA LYS A 92 6.52 8.94 8.02
C LYS A 92 6.94 7.49 8.18
N LEU A 93 8.25 7.27 8.29
CA LEU A 93 8.83 5.96 8.59
C LEU A 93 8.60 5.59 10.06
N SER A 94 8.04 4.39 10.30
CA SER A 94 7.72 3.90 11.65
C SER A 94 8.95 3.70 12.54
N LYS A 95 10.12 3.45 11.93
CA LYS A 95 11.43 3.55 12.57
C LYS A 95 12.28 4.49 11.70
N PRO A 96 12.83 5.60 12.24
CA PRO A 96 13.70 6.50 11.47
C PRO A 96 14.89 5.67 10.97
N SER A 97 14.89 5.38 9.68
CA SER A 97 15.61 4.23 9.16
C SER A 97 17.12 4.44 9.23
N SER A 98 17.78 3.60 10.02
CA SER A 98 19.12 3.05 9.78
C SER A 98 19.15 2.08 8.57
N VAL A 99 18.06 1.98 7.81
CA VAL A 99 17.84 1.03 6.71
C VAL A 99 18.54 1.49 5.44
N ILE A 100 18.61 2.79 5.16
CA ILE A 100 19.32 3.25 3.97
C ILE A 100 20.81 3.30 4.26
N ARG A 101 21.54 2.28 3.79
CA ARG A 101 23.00 2.17 3.94
C ARG A 101 23.70 3.03 2.88
N VAL A 102 23.43 4.32 2.90
CA VAL A 102 24.17 5.29 2.08
C VAL A 102 25.62 5.37 2.62
N PRO A 103 26.63 5.56 1.75
CA PRO A 103 27.99 5.94 2.17
C PRO A 103 28.06 7.24 2.99
N PHE A 104 26.94 7.94 3.16
CA PHE A 104 26.73 9.16 3.93
C PHE A 104 25.62 8.97 4.97
N ARG A 105 25.77 9.53 6.18
CA ARG A 105 24.73 9.52 7.24
C ARG A 105 23.54 10.44 6.90
N PHE A 106 22.68 10.04 5.95
CA PHE A 106 21.37 10.67 5.77
C PHE A 106 20.38 10.04 6.74
N ARG A 107 19.99 10.79 7.78
CA ARG A 107 18.87 10.42 8.64
C ARG A 107 17.66 11.26 8.23
N PHE A 108 16.60 10.60 7.82
CA PHE A 108 15.32 11.24 7.51
C PHE A 108 14.20 10.41 8.14
N SER A 109 13.07 11.07 8.40
CA SER A 109 11.87 10.43 8.93
C SER A 109 10.71 10.45 7.94
N ASN A 110 10.80 11.28 6.91
CA ASN A 110 9.76 11.49 5.91
C ASN A 110 10.31 11.08 4.54
N LEU A 111 9.48 10.38 3.78
CA LEU A 111 9.78 9.97 2.41
C LEU A 111 8.59 10.32 1.54
N THR A 112 8.87 10.82 0.34
CA THR A 112 7.86 11.09 -0.68
C THR A 112 8.18 10.26 -1.91
N PHE A 113 7.20 9.50 -2.39
CA PHE A 113 7.25 8.79 -3.66
C PHE A 113 6.46 9.58 -4.69
N HIS A 114 7.02 9.73 -5.87
CA HIS A 114 6.39 10.36 -7.01
C HIS A 114 6.54 9.50 -8.26
N THR A 115 5.49 9.38 -9.07
CA THR A 115 5.53 8.72 -10.38
C THR A 115 4.67 9.43 -11.42
N GLU A 116 5.18 9.52 -12.65
CA GLU A 116 4.52 10.04 -13.85
C GLU A 116 4.43 8.89 -14.86
N ILE A 117 3.23 8.57 -15.31
CA ILE A 117 2.93 7.44 -16.19
C ILE A 117 2.11 7.92 -17.37
N ARG A 118 2.45 7.43 -18.57
CA ARG A 118 1.76 7.79 -19.82
C ARG A 118 1.56 6.55 -20.68
N GLU A 119 0.53 6.57 -21.51
CA GLU A 119 0.36 5.62 -22.59
C GLU A 119 0.92 6.17 -23.91
N GLU A 120 1.75 5.35 -24.58
CA GLU A 120 2.29 5.65 -25.89
C GLU A 120 2.28 4.38 -26.75
N ASN A 121 1.66 4.43 -27.93
CA ASN A 121 1.51 3.27 -28.83
C ASN A 121 0.93 2.02 -28.12
N ASN A 122 -0.14 2.21 -27.34
CA ASN A 122 -0.80 1.16 -26.54
C ASN A 122 0.13 0.47 -25.52
N ARG A 123 1.20 1.17 -25.09
CA ARG A 123 2.09 0.72 -24.02
C ARG A 123 2.10 1.75 -22.92
N ILE A 124 1.96 1.25 -21.69
CA ILE A 124 2.02 2.06 -20.49
C ILE A 124 3.48 2.16 -20.07
N LEU A 125 3.96 3.38 -19.91
CA LEU A 125 5.36 3.68 -19.70
C LEU A 125 5.48 4.66 -18.54
N VAL A 126 6.49 4.42 -17.71
CA VAL A 126 6.91 5.39 -16.70
C VAL A 126 7.70 6.48 -17.41
N GLU A 127 7.25 7.73 -17.31
CA GLU A 127 7.99 8.90 -17.78
C GLU A 127 9.02 9.32 -16.73
N ARG A 128 8.65 9.25 -15.46
CA ARG A 128 9.51 9.56 -14.33
C ARG A 128 9.00 8.85 -13.09
N PHE A 129 9.90 8.42 -12.22
CA PHE A 129 9.56 8.22 -10.80
C PHE A 129 10.74 8.67 -9.94
N HIS A 130 10.49 9.06 -8.70
CA HIS A 130 11.54 9.28 -7.73
C HIS A 130 11.05 9.17 -6.29
N TYR A 131 11.99 8.92 -5.40
CA TYR A 131 11.89 9.02 -3.96
C TYR A 131 12.60 10.28 -3.50
N ALA A 132 11.89 11.17 -2.81
CA ALA A 132 12.42 12.41 -2.27
C ALA A 132 12.46 12.37 -0.73
N THR A 133 13.59 12.85 -0.21
CA THR A 133 13.82 13.18 1.20
C THR A 133 13.97 14.69 1.32
N ASP A 134 14.14 15.22 2.54
CA ASP A 134 14.33 16.65 2.78
C ASP A 134 15.51 17.28 2.00
N ARG A 135 16.48 16.48 1.54
CA ARG A 135 17.71 16.98 0.90
C ARG A 135 17.98 16.44 -0.51
N ASN A 136 17.53 15.22 -0.80
CA ASN A 136 17.90 14.52 -2.03
C ASN A 136 16.69 13.80 -2.63
N ALA A 137 16.72 13.66 -3.95
CA ALA A 137 15.79 12.83 -4.69
C ALA A 137 16.55 11.79 -5.52
N PHE A 138 16.06 10.55 -5.49
CA PHE A 138 16.61 9.43 -6.24
C PHE A 138 15.52 8.75 -7.06
N GLY A 139 15.78 8.49 -8.33
CA GLY A 139 14.75 7.97 -9.22
C GLY A 139 15.24 7.73 -10.63
N MET A 140 14.31 7.62 -11.57
CA MET A 140 14.62 7.49 -12.98
C MET A 140 13.73 8.37 -13.82
N LYS A 141 14.26 8.88 -14.93
CA LYS A 141 13.51 9.63 -15.94
C LYS A 141 13.73 9.00 -17.31
N ARG A 142 12.65 8.87 -18.08
CA ARG A 142 12.70 8.39 -19.45
C ARG A 142 13.43 9.41 -20.34
N VAL A 143 14.24 8.90 -21.26
CA VAL A 143 14.99 9.70 -22.22
C VAL A 143 14.69 9.19 -23.62
N ILE A 144 14.14 10.08 -24.45
CA ILE A 144 13.81 9.77 -25.84
C ILE A 144 15.04 10.05 -26.70
N LYS A 145 15.97 9.08 -26.77
CA LYS A 145 17.13 9.13 -27.68
C LYS A 145 16.84 8.30 -28.93
N ASN A 146 16.59 8.99 -30.04
CA ASN A 146 16.37 8.45 -31.40
C ASN A 146 15.27 7.38 -31.53
N LYS A 147 14.13 7.75 -32.16
CA LYS A 147 12.99 6.87 -32.49
C LYS A 147 13.34 5.56 -33.22
N LYS A 148 14.57 5.41 -33.73
CA LYS A 148 15.04 4.24 -34.48
C LYS A 148 15.42 3.01 -33.63
N SER A 149 15.75 3.15 -32.34
CA SER A 149 16.22 1.98 -31.55
C SER A 149 15.08 1.13 -30.95
N GLY A 150 13.85 1.65 -30.94
CA GLY A 150 12.66 0.95 -30.43
C GLY A 150 12.66 0.62 -28.93
N ARG A 151 13.77 0.85 -28.21
CA ARG A 151 13.90 0.57 -26.78
C ARG A 151 13.85 1.85 -25.95
N ASN A 152 13.00 1.85 -24.93
CA ASN A 152 12.91 2.94 -23.96
C ASN A 152 14.16 2.93 -23.07
N GLN A 153 14.76 4.09 -22.92
CA GLN A 153 15.99 4.29 -22.16
C GLN A 153 15.73 5.27 -21.02
N TYR A 154 16.45 5.07 -19.92
CA TYR A 154 16.26 5.84 -18.70
C TYR A 154 17.59 6.36 -18.17
N GLU A 155 17.54 7.55 -17.59
CA GLU A 155 18.62 8.16 -16.85
C GLU A 155 18.25 8.23 -15.36
N LEU A 156 19.27 8.14 -14.50
CA LEU A 156 19.08 8.18 -13.05
C LEU A 156 18.89 9.63 -12.58
N ILE A 157 17.92 9.86 -11.72
CA ILE A 157 17.78 11.08 -10.92
C ILE A 157 18.56 10.85 -9.64
N HIS A 158 19.50 11.74 -9.29
CA HIS A 158 20.33 11.60 -8.09
C HIS A 158 20.67 12.95 -7.42
N GLY A 159 20.06 14.06 -7.84
CA GLY A 159 20.36 15.40 -7.30
C GLY A 159 21.87 15.69 -7.29
N ASP A 160 22.36 16.22 -6.17
CA ASP A 160 23.78 16.54 -5.97
C ASP A 160 24.65 15.31 -5.60
N PHE A 161 24.06 14.12 -5.45
CA PHE A 161 24.81 12.92 -5.15
C PHE A 161 25.69 12.53 -6.34
N GLN A 162 26.99 12.30 -6.11
CA GLN A 162 27.90 11.87 -7.18
C GLN A 162 27.74 10.36 -7.44
N ALA A 163 26.95 10.01 -8.45
CA ALA A 163 26.81 8.62 -8.89
C ALA A 163 28.06 8.15 -9.67
N ILE A 164 28.79 7.19 -9.10
CA ILE A 164 30.05 6.68 -9.69
C ILE A 164 29.73 5.48 -10.57
N ARG A 165 29.93 5.62 -11.88
CA ARG A 165 29.74 4.51 -12.85
C ARG A 165 30.91 3.54 -12.83
N ASN A 166 30.58 2.26 -13.07
CA ASN A 166 31.58 1.24 -13.38
C ASN A 166 32.21 1.51 -14.75
N PRO A 167 33.56 1.41 -14.86
CA PRO A 167 34.24 1.53 -16.14
C PRO A 167 33.69 0.55 -17.19
N GLY A 168 33.57 1.00 -18.45
CA GLY A 168 33.12 0.17 -19.56
C GLY A 168 31.60 -0.02 -19.69
N ARG A 169 30.78 0.62 -18.85
CA ARG A 169 29.30 0.56 -18.92
C ARG A 169 28.66 1.95 -19.10
N PRO A 170 28.83 2.60 -20.27
CA PRO A 170 28.24 3.92 -20.55
C PRO A 170 26.75 3.85 -20.92
N TRP A 171 26.13 2.66 -20.89
CA TRP A 171 24.77 2.46 -21.38
C TRP A 171 23.72 3.14 -20.50
N ASN A 172 22.60 3.49 -21.13
CA ASN A 172 21.41 3.94 -20.41
C ASN A 172 20.75 2.77 -19.67
N LEU A 173 19.96 3.11 -18.65
CA LEU A 173 19.23 2.11 -17.88
C LEU A 173 18.02 1.60 -18.69
N PRO A 174 17.64 0.33 -18.51
CA PRO A 174 16.37 -0.19 -19.03
C PRO A 174 15.18 0.45 -18.29
N PRO A 175 13.93 0.11 -18.68
CA PRO A 175 12.74 0.53 -17.93
C PRO A 175 12.80 0.19 -16.45
N PRO A 176 12.14 0.99 -15.60
CA PRO A 176 12.00 0.68 -14.18
C PRO A 176 11.21 -0.61 -13.96
N VAL A 177 11.37 -1.18 -12.77
CA VAL A 177 10.55 -2.28 -12.29
C VAL A 177 9.23 -1.69 -11.83
N LYS A 178 8.13 -2.05 -12.51
CA LYS A 178 6.79 -1.46 -12.30
C LYS A 178 6.84 0.08 -12.41
N CYS A 179 6.10 0.81 -11.56
CA CYS A 179 6.12 2.28 -11.52
C CYS A 179 7.07 2.89 -10.48
N TYR A 180 7.77 2.08 -9.68
CA TYR A 180 8.45 2.54 -8.47
C TYR A 180 9.86 1.95 -8.24
N GLY A 181 10.23 0.87 -8.94
CA GLY A 181 11.47 0.13 -8.66
C GLY A 181 12.61 0.45 -9.62
N PHE A 182 13.83 0.38 -9.10
CA PHE A 182 15.05 0.43 -9.92
C PHE A 182 15.31 -0.96 -10.56
N PRO A 183 15.78 -1.02 -11.81
CA PRO A 183 16.18 -2.28 -12.43
C PRO A 183 17.53 -2.77 -11.88
N ASP A 184 17.78 -4.07 -11.97
CA ASP A 184 18.95 -4.74 -11.39
C ASP A 184 20.28 -4.19 -11.97
N GLU A 185 20.23 -3.64 -13.19
CA GLU A 185 21.34 -2.96 -13.88
C GLU A 185 21.88 -1.76 -13.10
N VAL A 186 21.08 -1.10 -12.26
CA VAL A 186 21.57 0.04 -11.46
C VAL A 186 22.72 -0.38 -10.56
N SER A 187 22.55 -1.50 -9.84
CA SER A 187 23.60 -2.08 -8.99
C SER A 187 24.80 -2.58 -9.80
N GLY A 188 24.57 -3.01 -11.04
CA GLY A 188 25.64 -3.42 -11.95
C GLY A 188 26.40 -2.26 -12.60
N TYR A 189 25.76 -1.11 -12.81
CA TYR A 189 26.32 0.01 -13.57
C TYR A 189 26.96 1.05 -12.66
N TYR A 190 26.60 1.08 -11.37
CA TYR A 190 27.08 2.07 -10.41
C TYR A 190 27.66 1.42 -9.15
N GLN A 191 28.75 1.97 -8.63
CA GLN A 191 29.48 1.42 -7.49
C GLN A 191 28.84 1.78 -6.14
N ASN A 192 28.23 2.96 -6.06
CA ASN A 192 27.82 3.58 -4.80
C ASN A 192 26.31 3.76 -4.67
N LEU A 193 25.50 3.01 -5.43
CA LEU A 193 24.05 3.13 -5.49
C LEU A 193 23.28 1.91 -4.97
N GLY A 194 23.96 0.97 -4.30
CA GLY A 194 23.29 -0.21 -3.73
C GLY A 194 22.18 0.14 -2.72
N PHE A 195 22.25 1.31 -2.09
CA PHE A 195 21.23 1.79 -1.15
C PHE A 195 19.87 2.12 -1.79
N LEU A 196 19.78 2.19 -3.12
CA LEU A 196 18.52 2.52 -3.79
C LEU A 196 17.43 1.46 -3.57
N SER A 197 17.82 0.20 -3.33
CA SER A 197 16.87 -0.86 -2.93
C SER A 197 16.18 -0.57 -1.61
N ASP A 198 16.80 0.21 -0.72
CA ASP A 198 16.24 0.52 0.59
C ASP A 198 15.04 1.47 0.47
N PHE A 199 15.00 2.34 -0.55
CA PHE A 199 13.82 3.16 -0.87
C PHE A 199 12.66 2.32 -1.41
N VAL A 200 12.98 1.36 -2.29
CA VAL A 200 11.99 0.42 -2.84
C VAL A 200 11.37 -0.39 -1.70
N LEU A 201 12.20 -0.98 -0.84
CA LEU A 201 11.75 -1.72 0.33
C LEU A 201 10.91 -0.85 1.28
N ALA A 202 11.28 0.41 1.49
CA ALA A 202 10.48 1.32 2.33
C ALA A 202 9.09 1.60 1.76
N PHE A 203 8.96 1.68 0.43
CA PHE A 203 7.68 1.86 -0.26
C PHE A 203 6.84 0.58 -0.28
N GLU A 204 7.47 -0.58 -0.48
CA GLU A 204 6.79 -1.88 -0.42
C GLU A 204 6.26 -2.15 0.99
N ASN A 205 7.06 -1.87 2.02
CA ASN A 205 6.61 -1.94 3.41
C ASN A 205 5.47 -0.96 3.71
N LEU A 206 5.50 0.25 3.13
CA LEU A 206 4.37 1.17 3.27
C LEU A 206 3.09 0.54 2.71
N CYS A 207 3.16 -0.06 1.52
CA CYS A 207 2.00 -0.65 0.86
C CYS A 207 1.49 -1.89 1.61
N SER A 208 2.38 -2.72 2.15
CA SER A 208 1.98 -3.89 2.97
C SER A 208 1.33 -3.50 4.30
N ASP A 209 1.62 -2.30 4.82
CA ASP A 209 1.01 -1.77 6.04
C ASP A 209 -0.40 -1.19 5.80
N ILE A 210 -0.89 -1.18 4.55
CA ILE A 210 -2.25 -0.71 4.21
C ILE A 210 -3.22 -1.89 4.31
N THR A 211 -4.18 -1.79 5.24
CA THR A 211 -5.29 -2.75 5.33
C THR A 211 -6.56 -2.13 4.74
N TYR A 212 -7.11 -2.74 3.69
CA TYR A 212 -8.38 -2.31 3.11
C TYR A 212 -9.55 -3.02 3.80
N LEU A 213 -10.46 -2.23 4.36
CA LEU A 213 -11.72 -2.74 4.89
C LEU A 213 -12.81 -2.51 3.83
N GLY A 214 -13.25 -3.58 3.18
CA GLY A 214 -14.28 -3.53 2.14
C GLY A 214 -15.63 -3.01 2.68
N PRO A 215 -16.60 -2.68 1.81
CA PRO A 215 -17.92 -2.20 2.22
C PRO A 215 -18.88 -3.34 2.59
N LEU A 216 -18.68 -4.54 2.04
CA LEU A 216 -19.53 -5.69 2.24
C LEU A 216 -19.04 -6.52 3.44
N ARG A 217 -19.95 -7.26 4.08
CA ARG A 217 -19.62 -8.15 5.19
C ARG A 217 -20.14 -9.54 4.91
N GLU A 218 -19.35 -10.56 5.20
CA GLU A 218 -19.83 -11.92 5.18
C GLU A 218 -20.86 -12.14 6.30
N TYR A 219 -21.91 -12.92 6.02
CA TYR A 219 -22.85 -13.32 7.05
C TYR A 219 -22.16 -14.23 8.07
N PRO A 220 -22.49 -14.09 9.38
CA PRO A 220 -21.94 -14.97 10.40
C PRO A 220 -22.35 -16.41 10.14
N ARG A 221 -21.39 -17.33 10.25
CA ARG A 221 -21.61 -18.76 10.14
C ARG A 221 -21.92 -19.35 11.52
N ARG A 222 -22.70 -20.42 11.54
CA ARG A 222 -23.02 -21.15 12.78
C ARG A 222 -21.79 -21.82 13.41
N SER A 223 -20.87 -22.29 12.57
CA SER A 223 -19.67 -23.02 12.99
C SER A 223 -18.47 -22.55 12.19
N TYR A 224 -17.34 -22.37 12.86
CA TYR A 224 -16.06 -22.03 12.24
C TYR A 224 -15.08 -23.17 12.48
N ILE A 225 -14.47 -23.64 11.39
CA ILE A 225 -13.38 -24.62 11.44
C ILE A 225 -12.09 -23.79 11.49
N TRP A 226 -11.28 -24.00 12.52
CA TRP A 226 -9.99 -23.32 12.66
C TRP A 226 -8.88 -24.32 12.88
N SER A 227 -7.99 -24.43 11.88
CA SER A 227 -6.99 -25.49 11.86
C SER A 227 -5.71 -25.17 12.66
N GLY A 228 -5.62 -23.95 13.21
CA GLY A 228 -4.37 -23.35 13.71
C GLY A 228 -3.80 -22.26 12.80
N GLU A 229 -4.54 -21.84 11.76
CA GLU A 229 -4.09 -20.83 10.83
C GLU A 229 -3.97 -19.44 11.47
N ARG A 230 -3.10 -18.62 10.89
CA ARG A 230 -2.82 -17.24 11.31
C ARG A 230 -3.04 -16.34 10.09
N PRO A 231 -4.27 -15.85 9.87
CA PRO A 231 -4.54 -14.98 8.73
C PRO A 231 -3.79 -13.65 8.89
N GLN A 232 -3.41 -13.03 7.78
CA GLN A 232 -2.68 -11.76 7.77
C GLN A 232 -3.61 -10.56 8.05
N ASP A 233 -4.86 -10.66 7.62
CA ASP A 233 -5.92 -9.68 7.84
C ASP A 233 -7.27 -10.38 8.10
N VAL A 234 -8.37 -9.63 8.09
CA VAL A 234 -9.73 -10.18 8.29
C VAL A 234 -10.44 -10.53 6.98
N GLY A 235 -9.76 -10.46 5.84
CA GLY A 235 -10.36 -10.58 4.51
C GLY A 235 -11.13 -9.34 4.07
N LEU A 236 -11.54 -9.34 2.80
CA LEU A 236 -12.19 -8.19 2.16
C LEU A 236 -13.56 -7.89 2.78
N SER A 237 -14.29 -8.94 3.13
CA SER A 237 -15.63 -8.91 3.70
C SER A 237 -15.65 -9.33 5.17
N GLY A 238 -14.50 -9.45 5.84
CA GLY A 238 -14.44 -9.91 7.23
C GLY A 238 -14.55 -11.43 7.39
N GLU A 239 -14.42 -12.20 6.32
CA GLU A 239 -14.50 -13.67 6.32
C GLU A 239 -13.49 -14.34 7.28
N GLU A 240 -12.31 -13.74 7.44
CA GLU A 240 -11.25 -14.25 8.32
C GLU A 240 -11.29 -13.64 9.73
N ALA A 241 -12.34 -12.88 10.08
CA ALA A 241 -12.42 -12.24 11.39
C ALA A 241 -12.41 -13.23 12.56
N ILE A 242 -13.12 -14.36 12.46
CA ILE A 242 -13.15 -15.39 13.52
C ILE A 242 -11.84 -16.19 13.58
N PRO A 243 -11.28 -16.69 12.46
CA PRO A 243 -9.93 -17.26 12.44
C PRO A 243 -8.87 -16.33 13.04
N ALA A 244 -8.92 -15.02 12.73
CA ALA A 244 -8.00 -14.04 13.30
C ALA A 244 -8.14 -13.90 14.82
N LEU A 245 -9.37 -13.89 15.35
CA LEU A 245 -9.62 -13.88 16.80
C LEU A 245 -9.11 -15.15 17.49
N LEU A 246 -9.34 -16.32 16.88
CA LEU A 246 -8.87 -17.61 17.41
C LEU A 246 -7.33 -17.70 17.40
N ALA A 247 -6.69 -17.24 16.32
CA ALA A 247 -5.24 -17.11 16.23
C ALA A 247 -4.69 -16.20 17.34
N ALA A 248 -5.32 -15.03 17.54
CA ALA A 248 -4.93 -14.09 18.58
C ALA A 248 -5.09 -14.68 20.00
N ARG A 249 -6.16 -15.45 20.25
CA ARG A 249 -6.35 -16.21 21.51
C ARG A 249 -5.24 -17.23 21.71
N ALA A 250 -4.92 -18.02 20.69
CA ALA A 250 -3.91 -19.06 20.77
C ALA A 250 -2.48 -18.50 20.97
N GLU A 251 -2.23 -17.30 20.46
CA GLU A 251 -0.97 -16.57 20.66
C GLU A 251 -0.93 -15.78 21.99
N GLY A 252 -2.05 -15.69 22.70
CA GLY A 252 -2.15 -14.88 23.92
C GLY A 252 -2.00 -13.38 23.66
N LEU A 253 -2.43 -12.89 22.50
CA LEU A 253 -2.36 -11.46 22.16
C LEU A 253 -3.28 -10.65 23.09
N THR A 254 -2.71 -9.60 23.66
CA THR A 254 -3.43 -8.70 24.57
C THR A 254 -3.42 -7.27 24.07
N SER A 255 -4.49 -6.52 24.37
CA SER A 255 -4.58 -5.09 24.10
C SER A 255 -4.71 -4.30 25.41
N PRO A 256 -3.91 -3.24 25.60
CA PRO A 256 -4.15 -2.28 26.67
C PRO A 256 -5.48 -1.54 26.43
N ARG A 257 -6.03 -0.92 27.48
CA ARG A 257 -7.14 0.03 27.34
C ARG A 257 -6.55 1.36 26.87
N LEU A 258 -7.06 1.94 25.79
CA LEU A 258 -6.55 3.20 25.22
C LEU A 258 -6.81 4.42 26.13
N VAL A 259 -7.75 4.29 27.08
CA VAL A 259 -8.15 5.34 28.02
C VAL A 259 -7.86 4.85 29.45
N ASN A 260 -7.04 5.61 30.18
CA ASN A 260 -6.47 5.38 31.52
C ASN A 260 -5.20 4.51 31.63
N VAL A 261 -4.18 5.12 32.25
CA VAL A 261 -2.77 4.67 32.39
C VAL A 261 -2.59 3.41 33.24
N ASN A 262 -3.65 2.89 33.89
CA ASN A 262 -3.60 1.64 34.63
C ASN A 262 -3.81 0.44 33.68
N ARG A 263 -2.66 -0.09 33.24
CA ARG A 263 -2.40 -1.16 32.25
C ARG A 263 -3.05 -2.53 32.58
N SER A 264 -4.37 -2.63 32.62
CA SER A 264 -5.01 -3.95 32.52
C SER A 264 -5.02 -4.39 31.06
N HIS A 265 -4.03 -5.20 30.69
CA HIS A 265 -4.01 -5.93 29.43
C HIS A 265 -5.13 -6.98 29.48
N LYS A 266 -5.97 -6.98 28.44
CA LYS A 266 -7.01 -8.00 28.24
C LYS A 266 -6.77 -8.72 26.93
N PRO A 267 -7.17 -9.99 26.79
CA PRO A 267 -7.16 -10.67 25.50
C PRO A 267 -7.87 -9.79 24.46
N ILE A 268 -7.32 -9.69 23.25
CA ILE A 268 -7.84 -8.76 22.24
C ILE A 268 -9.31 -9.03 21.87
N GLU A 269 -9.71 -10.30 21.87
CA GLU A 269 -11.11 -10.71 21.71
C GLU A 269 -12.02 -10.01 22.72
N HIS A 270 -11.65 -10.01 24.01
CA HIS A 270 -12.46 -9.40 25.07
C HIS A 270 -12.52 -7.89 24.86
N ARG A 271 -11.45 -7.27 24.36
CA ARG A 271 -11.41 -5.83 24.07
C ARG A 271 -12.31 -5.44 22.91
N ILE A 272 -12.26 -6.19 21.82
CA ILE A 272 -13.13 -5.97 20.64
C ILE A 272 -14.59 -6.03 21.07
N LEU A 273 -14.91 -6.94 21.97
CA LEU A 273 -16.28 -7.19 22.39
C LEU A 273 -16.77 -6.15 23.41
N GLU A 274 -15.90 -5.66 24.29
CA GLU A 274 -16.15 -4.45 25.08
C GLU A 274 -16.49 -3.26 24.18
N TRP A 275 -15.73 -3.03 23.10
CA TRP A 275 -16.02 -1.94 22.16
C TRP A 275 -17.37 -2.12 21.46
N LEU A 276 -17.72 -3.35 21.06
CA LEU A 276 -19.03 -3.62 20.45
C LEU A 276 -20.20 -3.38 21.43
N GLN A 277 -20.01 -3.67 22.72
CA GLN A 277 -20.98 -3.33 23.77
C GLN A 277 -21.05 -1.81 24.01
N GLU A 278 -19.92 -1.13 24.11
CA GLU A 278 -19.85 0.34 24.28
C GLU A 278 -20.48 1.09 23.09
N MET A 279 -20.42 0.52 21.88
CA MET A 279 -21.09 1.03 20.68
C MET A 279 -22.56 0.60 20.57
N GLU A 280 -23.12 -0.09 21.57
CA GLU A 280 -24.50 -0.60 21.59
C GLU A 280 -24.84 -1.51 20.40
N LEU A 281 -23.84 -2.20 19.84
CA LEU A 281 -24.03 -3.14 18.72
C LEU A 281 -24.40 -4.54 19.19
N ILE A 282 -23.99 -4.91 20.41
CA ILE A 282 -24.25 -6.21 21.03
C ILE A 282 -24.56 -6.05 22.54
N ASP A 283 -25.35 -6.97 23.07
CA ASP A 283 -25.60 -7.18 24.51
C ASP A 283 -24.53 -8.10 25.11
N SER A 284 -24.30 -9.25 24.47
CA SER A 284 -23.37 -10.28 24.95
C SER A 284 -22.86 -11.17 23.82
N PHE A 285 -21.80 -11.94 24.09
CA PHE A 285 -21.22 -12.88 23.15
C PHE A 285 -20.62 -14.11 23.85
N SER A 286 -20.38 -15.19 23.11
CA SER A 286 -19.52 -16.30 23.53
C SER A 286 -18.75 -16.89 22.35
N LEU A 287 -17.51 -17.33 22.56
CA LEU A 287 -16.69 -18.03 21.57
C LEU A 287 -16.10 -19.29 22.22
N GLU A 288 -16.73 -20.42 21.99
CA GLU A 288 -16.44 -21.68 22.69
C GLU A 288 -16.22 -22.83 21.70
N PRO A 289 -15.33 -23.80 22.01
CA PRO A 289 -15.22 -25.01 21.22
C PRO A 289 -16.52 -25.82 21.33
N ILE A 290 -16.95 -26.44 20.22
CA ILE A 290 -18.18 -27.27 20.20
C ILE A 290 -18.00 -28.53 21.06
N ALA A 291 -16.77 -29.04 21.20
CA ALA A 291 -16.42 -30.16 22.06
C ALA A 291 -14.92 -30.09 22.46
N GLU A 292 -14.54 -30.70 23.59
CA GLU A 292 -13.19 -30.60 24.21
C GLU A 292 -12.01 -31.05 23.32
N ASN A 293 -12.23 -31.66 22.15
CA ASN A 293 -11.16 -32.06 21.22
C ASN A 293 -11.50 -31.76 19.74
N ARG A 294 -12.43 -30.83 19.48
CA ARG A 294 -12.76 -30.41 18.13
C ARG A 294 -12.16 -29.04 17.82
N LYS A 295 -11.72 -28.89 16.58
CA LYS A 295 -11.29 -27.62 15.97
C LYS A 295 -12.47 -26.78 15.46
N ASP A 296 -13.68 -27.14 15.89
CA ASP A 296 -14.92 -26.46 15.55
C ASP A 296 -15.30 -25.53 16.69
N TYR A 297 -15.55 -24.28 16.36
CA TYR A 297 -15.92 -23.24 17.33
C TYR A 297 -17.31 -22.69 17.01
N GLU A 298 -18.07 -22.41 18.07
CA GLU A 298 -19.34 -21.69 17.98
C GLU A 298 -19.15 -20.26 18.48
N PHE A 299 -19.51 -19.29 17.64
CA PHE A 299 -19.53 -17.88 17.98
C PHE A 299 -20.97 -17.41 18.12
N ARG A 300 -21.39 -17.07 19.34
CA ARG A 300 -22.74 -16.58 19.63
C ARG A 300 -22.67 -15.09 19.91
N VAL A 301 -23.60 -14.34 19.31
CA VAL A 301 -23.78 -12.90 19.56
C VAL A 301 -25.24 -12.64 19.87
N LYS A 302 -25.51 -11.93 20.96
CA LYS A 302 -26.83 -11.46 21.35
C LYS A 302 -26.88 -9.95 21.16
N LYS A 303 -27.85 -9.46 20.38
CA LYS A 303 -27.95 -8.02 20.04
C LYS A 303 -28.63 -7.19 21.14
N SER A 304 -29.62 -7.76 21.81
CA SER A 304 -30.42 -7.05 22.81
C SER A 304 -30.62 -7.92 24.05
N PRO A 305 -30.64 -7.32 25.25
CA PRO A 305 -31.09 -8.00 26.45
C PRO A 305 -32.59 -8.24 26.31
N ASN A 306 -32.99 -9.44 25.89
CA ASN A 306 -34.36 -9.90 26.11
C ASN A 306 -34.76 -9.73 27.57
#